data_AF-A0A0G3BAN6-F1
#
_entry.id   AF-A0A0G3BAN6-F1
#
_cell.length_a   1.000
_cell.length_b   1.000
_cell.length_c   1.000
_cell.angle_alpha   90.00
_cell.angle_beta   90.00
_cell.angle_gamma   90.00
#
_symmetry.space_group_name_H-M   'P 1'
#
loop_
_entity.id
_entity.type
_entity.pdbx_description
1 polymer ?
#
loop_
_entity_poly.entity_id
_entity_poly.type
_entity_poly.pdbx_seq_one_letter_code
_entity_poly.pdbx_strand_id
1 'polypeptide(L)'
;EMGTVELLTREGEIAIAKRIEEGLSQVQAALGVFPLSTEMLLADYEAHKEGKKRLAEIVVGFNDLIEEADAAAAALAAAGPVAVDEDAVDEDDDEDGDDDAAEEEAGPTGPDPVEVATRMENLANEYAKFKKIYAKNGAEHKLVVKAREDMAAIFTTLKLPLPLTDALVTQLRGVVNGIKDHERKVLHLATTVARMPRKDFIR
;
A
#
# COMPACT_ATOMS: atom_id res chain seq x y z
N GLU A 1 12.39 29.52 13.90
CA GLU A 1 12.04 30.13 12.60
C GLU A 1 10.69 29.57 12.16
N MET A 2 9.59 30.25 12.47
CA MET A 2 8.25 29.87 12.00
C MET A 2 7.59 30.96 11.13
N GLY A 3 8.21 32.15 11.04
CA GLY A 3 7.68 33.29 10.27
C GLY A 3 8.27 33.45 8.87
N THR A 4 9.11 32.51 8.42
CA THR A 4 9.76 32.52 7.10
C THR A 4 9.00 31.69 6.05
N VAL A 5 7.97 30.94 6.46
CA VAL A 5 7.18 30.08 5.56
C VAL A 5 5.83 30.75 5.32
N GLU A 6 5.50 30.97 4.05
CA GLU A 6 4.23 31.56 3.63
C GLU A 6 3.06 30.60 3.92
N LEU A 7 1.88 31.16 4.20
CA LEU A 7 0.67 30.36 4.41
C LEU A 7 0.27 29.65 3.12
N LEU A 8 -0.26 28.44 3.26
CA LEU A 8 -0.69 27.63 2.13
C LEU A 8 -1.97 28.19 1.50
N THR A 9 -2.02 28.19 0.16
CA THR A 9 -3.25 28.39 -0.60
C THR A 9 -3.99 27.06 -0.73
N ARG A 10 -5.31 27.09 -0.97
CA ARG A 10 -6.11 25.87 -1.21
C ARG A 10 -5.52 24.99 -2.33
N GLU A 11 -4.99 25.61 -3.38
CA GLU A 11 -4.29 24.88 -4.47
C GLU A 11 -2.99 24.24 -3.99
N GLY A 12 -2.24 24.94 -3.13
CA GLY A 12 -1.03 24.39 -2.49
C GLY A 12 -1.34 23.19 -1.59
N GLU A 13 -2.44 23.23 -0.84
CA GLU A 13 -2.87 22.12 0.02
C GLU A 13 -3.20 20.88 -0.82
N ILE A 14 -3.96 21.06 -1.90
CA ILE A 14 -4.28 19.98 -2.85
C ILE A 14 -3.00 19.43 -3.50
N ALA A 15 -2.06 20.29 -3.89
CA ALA A 15 -0.80 19.85 -4.49
C ALA A 15 0.06 19.04 -3.52
N ILE A 16 0.09 19.42 -2.23
CA ILE A 16 0.79 18.66 -1.19
C ILE A 16 0.09 17.32 -0.95
N ALA A 17 -1.24 17.30 -0.84
CA ALA A 17 -2.01 16.07 -0.65
C ALA A 17 -1.71 15.06 -1.77
N LYS A 18 -1.78 15.51 -3.04
CA LYS A 18 -1.46 14.67 -4.20
C LYS A 18 -0.04 14.09 -4.14
N ARG A 19 0.94 14.91 -3.75
CA ARG A 19 2.34 14.44 -3.61
C ARG A 19 2.51 13.41 -2.50
N ILE A 20 1.76 13.54 -1.41
CA ILE A 20 1.77 12.57 -0.31
C ILE A 20 1.19 11.24 -0.81
N GLU A 21 0.06 11.26 -1.50
CA GLU A 21 -0.59 10.06 -2.06
C GLU A 21 0.29 9.36 -3.10
N GLU A 22 0.88 10.11 -4.03
CA GLU A 22 1.84 9.57 -5.00
C GLU A 22 3.03 8.91 -4.30
N GLY A 23 3.55 9.54 -3.24
CA GLY A 23 4.65 8.98 -2.45
C GLY A 23 4.27 7.69 -1.72
N LEU A 24 3.08 7.65 -1.10
CA LEU A 24 2.58 6.45 -0.44
C LEU A 24 2.34 5.31 -1.43
N SER A 25 1.74 5.61 -2.58
CA SER A 25 1.53 4.65 -3.66
C SER A 25 2.85 4.07 -4.19
N GLN A 26 3.87 4.91 -4.38
CA GLN A 26 5.21 4.44 -4.76
C GLN A 26 5.84 3.50 -3.74
N VAL A 27 5.71 3.80 -2.44
CA VAL A 27 6.18 2.92 -1.38
C VAL A 27 5.45 1.58 -1.41
N GLN A 28 4.13 1.60 -1.57
CA GLN A 28 3.31 0.38 -1.62
C GLN A 28 3.66 -0.48 -2.84
N ALA A 29 3.83 0.12 -4.02
CA ALA A 29 4.27 -0.56 -5.23
C ALA A 29 5.68 -1.19 -5.06
N ALA A 30 6.61 -0.46 -4.44
CA ALA A 30 7.95 -0.97 -4.17
C ALA A 30 7.93 -2.16 -3.19
N LEU A 31 7.07 -2.13 -2.17
CA LEU A 31 6.88 -3.23 -1.24
C LEU A 31 6.26 -4.46 -1.94
N GLY A 32 5.31 -4.26 -2.85
CA GLY A 32 4.65 -5.35 -3.59
C GLY A 32 5.58 -6.12 -4.52
N VAL A 33 6.56 -5.46 -5.14
CA VAL A 33 7.57 -6.12 -6.00
C VAL A 33 8.57 -6.94 -5.18
N PHE A 34 8.73 -6.63 -3.89
CA PHE A 34 9.69 -7.31 -3.02
C PHE A 34 9.08 -8.61 -2.44
N PRO A 35 9.57 -9.80 -2.84
CA PRO A 35 8.88 -11.07 -2.51
C PRO A 35 8.81 -11.40 -1.02
N LEU A 36 9.74 -10.88 -0.23
CA LEU A 36 9.74 -11.10 1.21
C LEU A 36 8.62 -10.32 1.91
N SER A 37 8.17 -9.19 1.35
CA SER A 37 6.99 -8.49 1.86
C SER A 37 5.75 -9.38 1.75
N THR A 38 5.57 -10.02 0.60
CA THR A 38 4.47 -10.97 0.37
C THR A 38 4.55 -12.16 1.30
N GLU A 39 5.75 -12.72 1.50
CA GLU A 39 5.97 -13.83 2.42
C GLU A 39 5.57 -13.48 3.86
N MET A 40 5.99 -12.31 4.34
CA MET A 40 5.66 -11.83 5.68
C MET A 40 4.15 -11.60 5.83
N LEU A 41 3.51 -11.01 4.82
CA LEU A 41 2.06 -10.80 4.83
C LEU A 41 1.28 -12.12 4.89
N LEU A 42 1.70 -13.12 4.10
CA LEU A 42 1.08 -14.46 4.13
C LEU A 42 1.32 -15.15 5.47
N ALA A 43 2.51 -15.02 6.06
CA ALA A 43 2.80 -15.57 7.38
C ALA A 43 1.93 -14.93 8.48
N ASP A 44 1.71 -13.62 8.40
CA ASP A 44 0.82 -12.90 9.31
C ASP A 44 -0.63 -13.37 9.15
N TYR A 45 -1.08 -13.63 7.92
CA TYR A 45 -2.41 -14.17 7.65
C TYR A 45 -2.59 -15.60 8.20
N GLU A 46 -1.57 -16.46 8.08
CA GLU A 46 -1.60 -17.78 8.75
C GLU A 46 -1.64 -17.63 10.28
N ALA A 47 -0.90 -16.68 10.87
CA ALA A 47 -0.98 -16.40 12.30
C ALA A 47 -2.39 -15.91 12.73
N HIS A 48 -3.11 -15.20 11.85
CA HIS A 48 -4.50 -14.86 12.08
C HIS A 48 -5.43 -16.08 12.07
N LYS A 49 -5.26 -17.01 11.11
CA LYS A 49 -6.02 -18.28 11.09
C LYS A 49 -5.81 -19.11 12.36
N GLU A 50 -4.60 -19.05 12.94
CA GLU A 50 -4.26 -19.69 14.21
C GLU A 50 -4.80 -18.93 15.45
N GLY A 51 -5.48 -17.79 15.25
CA GLY A 51 -6.04 -16.96 16.32
C GLY A 51 -5.01 -16.09 17.06
N LYS A 52 -3.78 -15.95 16.55
CA LYS A 52 -2.69 -15.17 17.18
C LYS A 52 -2.70 -13.68 16.81
N LYS A 53 -3.34 -13.33 15.69
CA LYS A 53 -3.47 -11.94 15.20
C LYS A 53 -4.91 -11.66 14.78
N ARG A 54 -5.32 -10.40 14.86
CA ARG A 54 -6.63 -9.96 14.34
C ARG A 54 -6.53 -9.59 12.87
N LEU A 55 -7.61 -9.76 12.11
CA LEU A 55 -7.63 -9.45 10.68
C LEU A 55 -7.31 -7.97 10.39
N ALA A 56 -7.80 -7.06 11.24
CA ALA A 56 -7.52 -5.63 11.17
C ALA A 56 -6.05 -5.25 11.37
N GLU A 57 -5.22 -6.14 11.92
CA GLU A 57 -3.78 -5.95 12.04
C GLU A 57 -3.03 -6.34 10.75
N ILE A 58 -3.75 -6.89 9.77
CA ILE A 58 -3.20 -7.41 8.50
C ILE A 58 -3.76 -6.63 7.32
N VAL A 59 -5.09 -6.49 7.24
CA VAL A 59 -5.78 -5.77 6.16
C VAL A 59 -6.86 -4.88 6.76
N VAL A 60 -6.83 -3.59 6.41
CA VAL A 60 -7.84 -2.60 6.82
C VAL A 60 -8.94 -2.47 5.77
N GLY A 61 -8.61 -2.75 4.50
CA GLY A 61 -9.54 -2.61 3.39
C GLY A 61 -8.87 -2.93 2.05
N PHE A 62 -9.51 -2.48 0.98
CA PHE A 62 -9.08 -2.73 -0.39
C PHE A 62 -9.03 -1.42 -1.18
N ASN A 63 -7.90 -1.11 -1.81
CA ASN A 63 -7.66 0.16 -2.52
C ASN A 63 -8.47 0.25 -3.81
N ASP A 64 -8.66 -0.87 -4.52
CA ASP A 64 -9.45 -0.96 -5.75
C ASP A 64 -10.94 -0.64 -5.51
N LEU A 65 -11.51 -1.09 -4.40
CA LEU A 65 -12.89 -0.75 -4.05
C LEU A 65 -13.07 0.74 -3.69
N ILE A 66 -12.02 1.38 -3.17
CA ILE A 66 -12.01 2.82 -2.86
C ILE A 66 -11.91 3.61 -4.16
N GLU A 67 -10.99 3.24 -5.05
CA GLU A 67 -10.84 3.89 -6.36
C GLU A 67 -12.11 3.78 -7.21
N GLU A 68 -12.80 2.63 -7.19
CA GLU A 68 -14.09 2.47 -7.87
C GLU A 68 -15.20 3.36 -7.28
N ALA A 69 -15.26 3.46 -5.95
CA ALA A 69 -16.24 4.31 -5.27
C ALA A 69 -16.00 5.81 -5.56
N ASP A 70 -14.74 6.26 -5.52
CA ASP A 70 -14.37 7.63 -5.83
C ASP A 70 -14.64 7.97 -7.30
N ALA A 71 -14.35 7.04 -8.21
CA ALA A 71 -14.66 7.20 -9.64
C ALA A 71 -16.17 7.29 -9.89
N ALA A 72 -16.98 6.47 -9.21
CA ALA A 72 -18.44 6.51 -9.30
C ALA A 72 -19.01 7.83 -8.74
N ALA A 73 -18.49 8.29 -7.59
CA ALA A 73 -18.89 9.58 -7.00
C ALA A 73 -18.51 10.76 -7.89
N ALA A 74 -17.31 10.75 -8.48
CA ALA A 74 -16.89 11.76 -9.45
C ALA A 74 -17.74 11.75 -10.72
N ALA A 75 -18.13 10.57 -11.21
CA ALA A 75 -19.03 10.44 -12.35
C ALA A 75 -20.44 10.97 -12.04
N LEU A 76 -20.96 10.71 -10.84
CA LEU A 76 -22.25 11.22 -10.39
C LEU A 76 -22.23 12.76 -10.21
N ALA A 77 -21.13 13.29 -9.66
CA ALA A 77 -20.93 14.75 -9.55
C ALA A 77 -20.78 15.43 -10.92
N ALA A 78 -20.15 14.75 -11.89
CA ALA A 78 -20.02 15.24 -13.26
C ALA A 78 -21.30 15.10 -14.09
N ALA A 79 -22.21 14.20 -13.72
CA ALA A 79 -23.50 14.02 -14.38
C ALA A 79 -24.51 15.15 -14.09
N GLY A 80 -24.20 16.05 -13.15
CA GLY A 80 -25.09 17.13 -12.71
C GLY A 80 -26.32 16.61 -11.96
N PRO A 81 -27.07 17.48 -11.27
CA PRO A 81 -28.32 17.06 -10.64
C PRO A 81 -29.27 16.62 -11.75
N VAL A 82 -29.68 15.36 -11.72
CA VAL A 82 -30.84 14.91 -12.48
C VAL A 82 -32.01 15.71 -11.91
N ALA A 83 -32.59 16.60 -12.71
CA ALA A 83 -33.80 17.32 -12.33
C ALA A 83 -34.89 16.28 -12.07
N VAL A 84 -35.09 15.95 -10.81
CA VAL A 84 -36.34 15.36 -10.35
C VAL A 84 -37.33 16.50 -10.39
N ASP A 85 -38.31 16.37 -11.28
CA ASP A 85 -39.45 17.26 -11.41
C ASP A 85 -40.26 17.18 -10.11
N GLU A 86 -39.98 18.08 -9.17
CA GLU A 86 -40.78 18.31 -7.97
C GLU A 86 -41.66 19.54 -8.19
N ASP A 87 -42.86 19.30 -8.73
CA ASP A 87 -43.97 20.24 -8.66
C ASP A 87 -44.80 19.95 -7.39
N ALA A 88 -44.86 20.95 -6.50
CA ALA A 88 -45.73 21.14 -5.31
C ALA A 88 -45.39 20.30 -4.06
N VAL A 89 -45.22 20.83 -2.84
CA VAL A 89 -45.91 21.93 -2.10
C VAL A 89 -44.97 22.36 -0.94
N ASP A 90 -44.46 23.59 -0.90
CA ASP A 90 -44.87 24.75 -0.06
C ASP A 90 -44.62 24.67 1.47
N GLU A 91 -43.80 25.64 1.90
CA GLU A 91 -43.54 26.31 3.20
C GLU A 91 -44.07 25.73 4.53
N ASP A 92 -43.21 25.54 5.55
CA ASP A 92 -42.92 26.60 6.55
C ASP A 92 -42.04 26.11 7.75
N ASP A 93 -41.30 27.07 8.32
CA ASP A 93 -40.89 27.27 9.73
C ASP A 93 -39.72 26.50 10.40
N ASP A 94 -38.61 27.23 10.52
CA ASP A 94 -37.75 27.56 11.67
C ASP A 94 -37.49 26.62 12.89
N GLU A 95 -36.25 26.81 13.38
CA GLU A 95 -35.72 26.65 14.75
C GLU A 95 -35.09 25.32 15.26
N ASP A 96 -33.78 25.47 15.54
CA ASP A 96 -32.90 24.82 16.52
C ASP A 96 -33.46 23.72 17.45
N GLY A 97 -32.71 22.62 17.51
CA GLY A 97 -32.85 21.57 18.53
C GLY A 97 -31.66 20.62 18.56
N ASP A 98 -30.68 20.95 19.40
CA ASP A 98 -29.68 20.05 19.98
C ASP A 98 -30.35 18.75 20.45
N ASP A 99 -29.93 17.59 19.93
CA ASP A 99 -30.00 16.36 20.70
C ASP A 99 -28.81 15.45 20.40
N ASP A 100 -28.17 15.12 21.51
CA ASP A 100 -27.08 14.20 21.74
C ASP A 100 -27.50 12.76 21.41
N ALA A 101 -26.51 11.87 21.31
CA ALA A 101 -26.64 10.41 21.21
C ALA A 101 -27.04 9.81 19.84
N ALA A 102 -26.00 9.48 19.07
CA ALA A 102 -25.97 8.23 18.31
C ALA A 102 -24.54 7.66 18.29
N GLU A 103 -24.05 7.23 19.46
CA GLU A 103 -23.20 6.03 19.54
C GLU A 103 -24.04 4.83 19.08
N GLU A 104 -24.22 4.65 17.78
CA GLU A 104 -24.75 3.41 17.22
C GLU A 104 -23.60 2.59 16.65
N GLU A 105 -23.23 1.59 17.44
CA GLU A 105 -22.59 0.33 17.07
C GLU A 105 -21.56 0.39 15.93
N ALA A 106 -20.30 0.48 16.34
CA ALA A 106 -19.19 -0.08 15.57
C ALA A 106 -19.39 -1.60 15.36
N GLY A 107 -20.22 -1.96 14.38
CA GLY A 107 -20.16 -3.25 13.70
C GLY A 107 -18.73 -3.51 13.23
N PRO A 108 -18.34 -4.75 12.92
CA PRO A 108 -16.95 -5.12 12.73
C PRO A 108 -16.34 -4.28 11.61
N THR A 109 -15.57 -3.26 11.98
CA THR A 109 -14.87 -2.32 11.11
C THR A 109 -13.66 -3.00 10.50
N GLY A 110 -13.90 -4.09 9.79
CA GLY A 110 -12.90 -4.89 9.11
C GLY A 110 -13.41 -5.30 7.73
N PRO A 111 -12.50 -5.45 6.75
CA PRO A 111 -12.86 -5.95 5.42
C PRO A 111 -13.53 -7.32 5.52
N ASP A 112 -14.45 -7.62 4.59
CA ASP A 112 -15.15 -8.90 4.55
C ASP A 112 -14.14 -10.06 4.62
N PRO A 113 -14.20 -10.91 5.67
CA PRO A 113 -13.26 -12.01 5.85
C PRO A 113 -13.20 -12.98 4.66
N VAL A 114 -14.30 -13.16 3.93
CA VAL A 114 -14.36 -14.04 2.75
C VAL A 114 -13.56 -13.46 1.60
N GLU A 115 -13.70 -12.17 1.35
CA GLU A 115 -12.95 -11.46 0.32
C GLU A 115 -11.46 -11.42 0.65
N VAL A 116 -11.10 -11.15 1.92
CA VAL A 116 -9.71 -11.21 2.37
C VAL A 116 -9.13 -12.61 2.16
N ALA A 117 -9.87 -13.66 2.53
CA ALA A 117 -9.42 -15.03 2.32
C ALA A 117 -9.16 -15.35 0.85
N THR A 118 -10.07 -14.93 -0.04
CA THR A 118 -9.94 -15.15 -1.48
C THR A 118 -8.71 -14.44 -2.05
N ARG A 119 -8.48 -13.17 -1.68
CA ARG A 119 -7.30 -12.42 -2.14
C ARG A 119 -6.00 -12.96 -1.55
N MET A 120 -6.00 -13.39 -0.29
CA MET A 120 -4.84 -14.04 0.33
C MET A 120 -4.52 -15.39 -0.32
N GLU A 121 -5.52 -16.17 -0.70
CA GLU A 121 -5.32 -17.41 -1.44
C GLU A 121 -4.73 -17.14 -2.84
N ASN A 122 -5.27 -16.16 -3.57
CA ASN A 122 -4.73 -15.73 -4.85
C ASN A 122 -3.26 -15.28 -4.73
N LEU A 123 -2.96 -14.48 -3.70
CA LEU A 123 -1.60 -14.03 -3.40
C LEU A 123 -0.67 -15.21 -3.06
N ALA A 124 -1.13 -16.17 -2.26
CA ALA A 124 -0.38 -17.38 -1.92
C ALA A 124 -0.08 -18.24 -3.16
N ASN A 125 -1.05 -18.35 -4.07
CA ASN A 125 -0.91 -19.09 -5.33
C ASN A 125 0.14 -18.43 -6.25
N GLU A 126 0.09 -17.10 -6.43
CA GLU A 126 1.09 -16.38 -7.20
C GLU A 126 2.48 -16.44 -6.56
N TYR A 127 2.57 -16.30 -5.24
CA TYR A 127 3.82 -16.45 -4.52
C TYR A 127 4.43 -17.86 -4.68
N ALA A 128 3.61 -18.91 -4.65
CA ALA A 128 4.05 -20.28 -4.90
C ALA A 128 4.52 -20.49 -6.34
N LYS A 129 3.85 -19.89 -7.33
CA LYS A 129 4.30 -19.87 -8.74
C LYS A 129 5.64 -19.14 -8.87
N PHE A 130 5.78 -17.96 -8.26
CA PHE A 130 7.02 -17.20 -8.21
C PHE A 130 8.17 -18.05 -7.67
N LYS A 131 8.02 -18.73 -6.52
CA LYS A 131 9.08 -19.61 -5.97
C LYS A 131 9.53 -20.68 -6.96
N LYS A 132 8.58 -21.34 -7.64
CA LYS A 132 8.87 -22.39 -8.63
C LYS A 132 9.64 -21.86 -9.84
N ILE A 133 9.25 -20.70 -10.37
CA ILE A 133 9.91 -20.09 -11.53
C ILE A 133 11.29 -19.54 -11.12
N TYR A 134 11.38 -18.90 -9.96
CA TYR A 134 12.62 -18.37 -9.41
C TYR A 134 13.67 -19.47 -9.20
N ALA A 135 13.28 -20.61 -8.64
CA ALA A 135 14.19 -21.74 -8.42
C ALA A 135 14.76 -22.33 -9.72
N LYS A 136 14.04 -22.21 -10.84
CA LYS A 136 14.48 -22.74 -12.15
C LYS A 136 15.32 -21.76 -12.94
N ASN A 137 14.97 -20.48 -12.92
CA ASN A 137 15.49 -19.49 -13.89
C ASN A 137 16.35 -18.39 -13.27
N GLY A 138 16.36 -18.24 -11.94
CA GLY A 138 17.09 -17.17 -11.25
C GLY A 138 16.39 -15.80 -11.32
N ALA A 139 16.97 -14.82 -10.64
CA ALA A 139 16.30 -13.54 -10.33
C ALA A 139 16.01 -12.64 -11.55
N GLU A 140 16.84 -12.68 -12.58
CA GLU A 140 16.79 -11.73 -13.71
C GLU A 140 15.96 -12.23 -14.90
N HIS A 141 15.45 -13.46 -14.83
CA HIS A 141 14.70 -14.03 -15.94
C HIS A 141 13.36 -13.32 -16.13
N LYS A 142 12.98 -13.02 -17.37
CA LYS A 142 11.74 -12.28 -17.71
C LYS A 142 10.48 -12.87 -17.07
N LEU A 143 10.38 -14.20 -16.99
CA LEU A 143 9.25 -14.88 -16.33
C LEU A 143 9.19 -14.63 -14.82
N VAL A 144 10.34 -14.45 -14.17
CA VAL A 144 10.42 -14.15 -12.74
C VAL A 144 10.05 -12.70 -12.48
N VAL A 145 10.52 -11.78 -13.34
CA VAL A 145 10.13 -10.36 -13.27
C VAL A 145 8.60 -10.23 -13.43
N LYS A 146 8.03 -10.88 -14.44
CA LYS A 146 6.57 -10.89 -14.65
C LYS A 146 5.82 -11.48 -13.44
N ALA A 147 6.27 -12.61 -12.90
CA ALA A 147 5.64 -13.20 -11.72
C ALA A 147 5.70 -12.29 -10.47
N ARG A 148 6.74 -11.44 -10.35
CA ARG A 148 6.80 -10.42 -9.30
C ARG A 148 5.82 -9.29 -9.54
N GLU A 149 5.68 -8.85 -10.79
CA GLU A 149 4.71 -7.81 -11.18
C GLU A 149 3.27 -8.29 -10.95
N ASP A 150 2.95 -9.53 -11.34
CA ASP A 150 1.62 -10.13 -11.13
C ASP A 150 1.29 -10.22 -9.62
N MET A 151 2.26 -10.63 -8.80
CA MET A 151 2.13 -10.65 -7.34
C MET A 151 2.02 -9.24 -6.73
N ALA A 152 2.78 -8.27 -7.24
CA ALA A 152 2.74 -6.89 -6.80
C ALA A 152 1.38 -6.25 -7.09
N ALA A 153 0.77 -6.56 -8.24
CA ALA A 153 -0.55 -6.06 -8.61
C ALA A 153 -1.62 -6.46 -7.58
N ILE A 154 -1.61 -7.72 -7.13
CA ILE A 154 -2.51 -8.18 -6.05
C ILE A 154 -2.18 -7.47 -4.74
N PHE A 155 -0.90 -7.37 -4.40
CA PHE A 155 -0.43 -6.74 -3.15
C PHE A 155 -0.86 -5.27 -3.04
N THR A 156 -0.80 -4.50 -4.13
CA THR A 156 -1.19 -3.08 -4.14
C THR A 156 -2.69 -2.86 -3.98
N THR A 157 -3.53 -3.87 -4.28
CA THR A 157 -4.97 -3.80 -3.99
C THR A 157 -5.27 -3.85 -2.49
N LEU A 158 -4.36 -4.39 -1.67
CA LEU A 158 -4.58 -4.55 -0.24
C LEU A 158 -4.22 -3.28 0.51
N LYS A 159 -5.16 -2.73 1.29
CA LYS A 159 -4.88 -1.61 2.18
C LYS A 159 -4.32 -2.12 3.50
N LEU A 160 -3.01 -1.98 3.66
CA LEU A 160 -2.29 -2.45 4.84
C LEU A 160 -2.35 -1.41 5.98
N PRO A 161 -2.43 -1.85 7.25
CA PRO A 161 -2.28 -0.96 8.39
C PRO A 161 -0.88 -0.32 8.43
N LEU A 162 -0.78 0.93 8.88
CA LEU A 162 0.50 1.65 8.99
C LEU A 162 1.58 0.88 9.78
N PRO A 163 1.29 0.25 10.94
CA PRO A 163 2.30 -0.52 11.68
C PRO A 163 2.89 -1.68 10.87
N LEU A 164 2.08 -2.34 10.05
CA LEU A 164 2.54 -3.43 9.20
C LEU A 164 3.40 -2.89 8.06
N THR A 165 2.96 -1.81 7.41
CA THR A 165 3.75 -1.12 6.37
C THR A 165 5.12 -0.70 6.88
N ASP A 166 5.21 -0.12 8.07
CA ASP A 166 6.48 0.29 8.69
C ASP A 166 7.40 -0.90 8.98
N ALA A 167 6.84 -2.02 9.43
CA ALA A 167 7.60 -3.25 9.64
C ALA A 167 8.19 -3.79 8.33
N LEU A 168 7.39 -3.82 7.26
CA LEU A 168 7.83 -4.24 5.92
C LEU A 168 8.92 -3.31 5.37
N VAL A 169 8.76 -1.99 5.49
CA VAL A 169 9.77 -1.01 5.07
C VAL A 169 11.08 -1.17 5.85
N THR A 170 10.98 -1.37 7.17
CA THR A 170 12.15 -1.60 8.03
C THR A 170 12.92 -2.84 7.60
N GLN A 171 12.20 -3.92 7.30
CA GLN A 171 12.77 -5.17 6.86
C GLN A 171 13.45 -5.03 5.48
N LEU A 172 12.80 -4.38 4.51
CA LEU A 172 13.40 -4.06 3.21
C LEU A 172 14.68 -3.23 3.35
N ARG A 173 14.65 -2.16 4.17
CA ARG A 173 15.83 -1.33 4.45
C ARG A 173 16.95 -2.15 5.09
N GLY A 174 16.63 -3.07 5.98
CA GLY A 174 17.60 -3.99 6.60
C GLY A 174 18.35 -4.82 5.55
N VAL A 175 17.63 -5.41 4.59
CA VAL A 175 18.24 -6.19 3.49
C VAL A 175 19.14 -5.31 2.62
N VAL A 176 18.66 -4.13 2.21
CA VAL A 176 19.43 -3.19 1.39
C VAL A 176 20.70 -2.72 2.11
N ASN A 177 20.60 -2.43 3.41
CA ASN A 177 21.76 -2.04 4.21
C ASN A 177 22.78 -3.18 4.33
N GLY A 178 22.32 -4.43 4.50
CA GLY A 178 23.19 -5.60 4.49
C GLY A 178 23.95 -5.77 3.16
N ILE A 179 23.27 -5.57 2.02
CA ILE A 179 23.90 -5.58 0.70
C ILE A 179 24.96 -4.49 0.61
N LYS A 180 24.62 -3.24 0.97
CA LYS A 180 25.56 -2.11 0.97
C LYS A 180 26.77 -2.35 1.87
N ASP A 181 26.60 -3.01 3.00
CA ASP A 181 27.70 -3.38 3.88
C ASP A 181 28.66 -4.37 3.21
N HIS A 182 28.10 -5.35 2.48
CA HIS A 182 28.90 -6.32 1.73
C HIS A 182 29.62 -5.63 0.57
N GLU A 183 28.93 -4.80 -0.21
CA GLU A 183 29.52 -3.98 -1.28
C GLU A 183 30.67 -3.11 -0.76
N ARG A 184 30.48 -2.42 0.38
CA ARG A 184 31.53 -1.60 1.01
C ARG A 184 32.74 -2.44 1.43
N LYS A 185 32.52 -3.62 2.02
CA LYS A 185 33.60 -4.54 2.41
C LYS A 185 34.36 -5.04 1.19
N VAL A 186 33.68 -5.47 0.14
CA VAL A 186 34.29 -5.96 -1.10
C VAL A 186 35.09 -4.83 -1.77
N LEU A 187 34.51 -3.63 -1.86
CA LEU A 187 35.20 -2.45 -2.39
C LEU A 187 36.48 -2.14 -1.58
N HIS A 188 36.41 -2.18 -0.25
CA HIS A 188 37.57 -1.92 0.60
C HIS A 188 38.67 -2.97 0.38
N LEU A 189 38.32 -4.25 0.35
CA LEU A 189 39.28 -5.33 0.11
C LEU A 189 39.96 -5.20 -1.26
N ALA A 190 39.18 -4.95 -2.32
CA ALA A 190 39.72 -4.81 -3.66
C ALA A 190 40.61 -3.56 -3.79
N THR A 191 40.12 -2.40 -3.36
CA THR A 191 40.80 -1.13 -3.64
C THR A 191 41.88 -0.77 -2.63
N THR A 192 41.69 -1.11 -1.35
CA THR A 192 42.61 -0.72 -0.28
C THR A 192 43.62 -1.83 0.01
N VAL A 193 43.17 -3.08 0.15
CA VAL A 193 44.05 -4.20 0.51
C VAL A 193 44.79 -4.73 -0.72
N ALA A 194 44.06 -5.06 -1.79
CA ALA A 194 44.65 -5.56 -3.04
C ALA A 194 45.17 -4.44 -3.97
N ARG A 195 44.99 -3.16 -3.60
CA ARG A 195 45.44 -1.98 -4.36
C ARG A 195 44.92 -1.91 -5.80
N MET A 196 43.75 -2.49 -6.07
CA MET A 196 43.08 -2.34 -7.37
C MET A 196 42.57 -0.91 -7.54
N PRO A 197 42.81 -0.24 -8.68
CA PRO A 197 42.20 1.05 -8.97
C PRO A 197 40.66 0.97 -8.95
N ARG A 198 40.00 1.90 -8.26
CA ARG A 198 38.53 1.92 -8.13
C ARG A 198 37.79 1.95 -9.48
N LYS A 199 38.39 2.57 -10.50
CA LYS A 199 37.82 2.61 -11.86
C LYS A 199 37.72 1.22 -12.48
N ASP A 200 38.70 0.35 -12.19
CA ASP A 200 38.73 -1.02 -12.72
C ASP A 200 37.77 -1.94 -11.95
N PHE A 201 37.55 -1.66 -10.65
CA PHE A 201 36.60 -2.42 -9.83
C PHE A 201 35.12 -2.16 -10.19
N ILE A 202 34.77 -0.95 -10.59
CA ILE A 202 33.38 -0.56 -10.91
C ILE A 202 32.98 -0.98 -12.34
N ARG A 203 33.96 -1.28 -13.19
CA ARG A 203 33.76 -1.64 -14.59
C ARG A 203 33.25 -3.08 -14.72
#